data_AF-M1VI18-F1
#
_entry.id   AF-M1VI18-F1
#
_cell.length_a   1.000
_cell.length_b   1.000
_cell.length_c   1.000
_cell.angle_alpha   90.00
_cell.angle_beta   90.00
_cell.angle_gamma   90.00
#
_symmetry.space_group_name_H-M   'P 1'
#
loop_
_entity.id
_entity.type
_entity.pdbx_description
1 polymer ?
#
loop_
_entity_poly.entity_id
_entity_poly.type
_entity_poly.pdbx_seq_one_letter_code
_entity_poly.pdbx_strand_id
1 'polypeptide(L)'
;MIGKIFLLTACCGASLLSVSASEESQDTLSTTLHDEMKQVANYVKFLTNDENKESLEEKFKEVDMPSDNSLDAINAFVEILDSFKEKVPFKTSLFDNSVFDNLKYQDTDEIFKSLLLRVPLIKKMLSEFNAFLNDNPPHMLTNGKEKMTEYYKENISKEDAEVKDYKTLVKFCNDFLDSKSPFMRLYKHLNEYDELVKKAPGNPSSPAPSSPQGPAGTQQSQDSAAPGASEPTSPGGQPTAPAAPQPGAPETASPKEPAPSTIPEQPAGNFNGPSKSASFTFGGLTVATLCYFVLSAF
;
A
#
# COMPACT_ATOMS: atom_id res chain seq x y z
N MET A 1 -72.38 29.87 7.88
CA MET A 1 -71.43 29.67 6.77
C MET A 1 -70.03 29.90 7.30
N ILE A 2 -69.15 28.97 6.96
CA ILE A 2 -67.71 28.86 7.23
C ILE A 2 -66.98 30.18 7.54
N GLY A 3 -66.38 30.25 8.73
CA GLY A 3 -65.36 31.22 9.11
C GLY A 3 -64.12 30.47 9.58
N LYS A 4 -63.04 30.56 8.81
CA LYS A 4 -61.72 30.00 9.13
C LYS A 4 -61.07 30.84 10.21
N ILE A 5 -60.69 30.24 11.34
CA ILE A 5 -59.75 30.83 12.30
C ILE A 5 -58.48 29.98 12.25
N PHE A 6 -57.40 30.64 11.84
CA PHE A 6 -56.02 30.19 12.02
C PHE A 6 -55.68 30.28 13.51
N LEU A 7 -55.19 29.20 14.09
CA LEU A 7 -54.42 29.28 15.34
C LEU A 7 -53.31 28.23 15.33
N LEU A 8 -52.12 28.77 15.07
CA LEU A 8 -50.81 28.17 15.13
C LEU A 8 -50.58 27.64 16.55
N THR A 9 -50.63 26.32 16.74
CA THR A 9 -50.14 25.68 17.97
C THR A 9 -48.83 25.01 17.64
N ALA A 10 -47.74 25.59 18.18
CA ALA A 10 -46.41 25.02 18.18
C ALA A 10 -46.45 23.67 18.90
N CYS A 11 -46.16 22.60 18.17
CA CYS A 11 -46.01 21.27 18.73
C CYS A 11 -44.64 21.17 19.40
N CYS A 12 -44.62 21.12 20.73
CA CYS A 12 -43.50 20.59 21.50
C CYS A 12 -43.33 19.11 21.13
N GLY A 13 -42.40 18.82 20.24
CA GLY A 13 -41.88 17.48 19.99
C GLY A 13 -40.46 17.40 20.52
N ALA A 14 -40.30 16.92 21.75
CA ALA A 14 -39.04 16.35 22.20
C ALA A 14 -38.84 15.04 21.43
N SER A 15 -38.19 15.12 20.28
CA SER A 15 -37.69 13.95 19.56
C SER A 15 -36.19 13.91 19.76
N LEU A 16 -35.75 12.94 20.56
CA LEU A 16 -34.43 12.35 20.48
C LEU A 16 -34.18 12.00 19.01
N LEU A 17 -33.38 12.81 18.31
CA LEU A 17 -32.83 12.40 17.04
C LEU A 17 -31.58 11.60 17.33
N SER A 18 -31.77 10.28 17.34
CA SER A 18 -30.81 9.37 16.74
C SER A 18 -30.30 10.02 15.45
N VAL A 19 -28.99 10.31 15.41
CA VAL A 19 -28.29 10.50 14.14
C VAL A 19 -28.23 9.12 13.49
N SER A 20 -29.33 8.76 12.82
CA SER A 20 -29.27 7.79 11.75
C SER A 20 -28.37 8.36 10.66
N ALA A 21 -27.47 7.51 10.18
CA ALA A 21 -26.64 7.72 9.00
C ALA A 21 -27.42 8.52 7.94
N SER A 22 -27.05 9.79 7.81
CA SER A 22 -27.37 10.57 6.62
C SER A 22 -26.17 10.41 5.72
N GLU A 23 -26.44 9.94 4.51
CA GLU A 23 -25.54 9.97 3.36
C GLU A 23 -25.00 11.40 3.19
N GLU A 24 -23.91 11.69 3.90
CA GLU A 24 -23.09 12.85 3.63
C GLU A 24 -22.25 12.47 2.43
N SER A 25 -22.45 13.21 1.35
CA SER A 25 -21.68 13.12 0.11
C SER A 25 -20.24 12.75 0.43
N GLN A 26 -19.78 11.62 -0.09
CA GLN A 26 -18.37 11.35 -0.23
C GLN A 26 -17.78 12.41 -1.17
N ASP A 27 -17.53 13.60 -0.63
CA ASP A 27 -16.36 14.36 -1.01
C ASP A 27 -15.19 13.49 -0.55
N THR A 28 -14.91 12.46 -1.33
CA THR A 28 -13.73 11.63 -1.19
C THR A 28 -12.61 12.63 -1.36
N LEU A 29 -12.01 13.08 -0.25
CA LEU A 29 -10.77 13.83 -0.27
C LEU A 29 -9.81 13.00 -1.14
N SER A 30 -9.63 13.44 -2.39
CA SER A 30 -8.81 12.72 -3.35
C SER A 30 -7.38 12.75 -2.85
N THR A 31 -6.96 11.63 -2.26
CA THR A 31 -5.61 11.42 -1.75
C THR A 31 -4.68 11.14 -2.91
N THR A 32 -3.43 11.57 -2.79
CA THR A 32 -2.40 11.24 -3.78
C THR A 32 -1.69 9.94 -3.45
N LEU A 33 -1.01 9.35 -4.43
CA LEU A 33 -0.21 8.15 -4.23
C LEU A 33 0.83 8.35 -3.12
N HIS A 34 1.45 9.53 -3.07
CA HIS A 34 2.36 9.93 -2.00
C HIS A 34 1.68 9.88 -0.62
N ASP A 35 0.47 10.44 -0.49
CA ASP A 35 -0.25 10.46 0.79
C ASP A 35 -0.58 9.05 1.28
N GLU A 36 -1.02 8.18 0.37
CA GLU A 36 -1.33 6.78 0.70
C GLU A 36 -0.07 5.99 1.06
N MET A 37 1.02 6.13 0.27
CA MET A 37 2.30 5.50 0.59
C MET A 37 2.89 6.00 1.90
N LYS A 38 2.71 7.29 2.23
CA LYS A 38 3.12 7.88 3.51
C LYS A 38 2.37 7.23 4.66
N GLN A 39 1.06 7.06 4.56
CA GLN A 39 0.28 6.37 5.60
C GLN A 39 0.74 4.93 5.78
N VAL A 40 0.84 4.17 4.68
CA VAL A 40 1.29 2.77 4.73
C VAL A 40 2.71 2.65 5.30
N ALA A 41 3.64 3.53 4.93
CA ALA A 41 5.00 3.52 5.46
C ALA A 41 5.04 3.67 6.99
N ASN A 42 4.24 4.60 7.54
CA ASN A 42 4.20 4.82 9.00
C ASN A 42 3.43 3.72 9.73
N TYR A 43 2.35 3.18 9.16
CA TYR A 43 1.60 2.06 9.74
C TYR A 43 2.43 0.78 9.78
N VAL A 44 3.10 0.45 8.68
CA VAL A 44 4.00 -0.71 8.60
C VAL A 44 5.13 -0.56 9.61
N LYS A 45 5.77 0.62 9.67
CA LYS A 45 6.82 0.90 10.66
C LYS A 45 6.32 0.74 12.10
N PHE A 46 5.07 1.11 12.37
CA PHE A 46 4.48 1.01 13.70
C PHE A 46 4.18 -0.44 14.08
N LEU A 47 3.57 -1.20 13.17
CA LEU A 47 3.20 -2.60 13.41
C LEU A 47 4.40 -3.56 13.47
N THR A 48 5.52 -3.19 12.86
CA THR A 48 6.75 -4.00 12.84
C THR A 48 7.76 -3.63 13.92
N ASN A 49 7.44 -2.67 14.79
CA ASN A 49 8.31 -2.35 15.91
C ASN A 49 8.30 -3.46 16.98
N ASP A 50 9.24 -3.42 17.91
CA ASP A 50 9.40 -4.47 18.93
C ASP A 50 8.16 -4.62 19.85
N GLU A 51 7.36 -3.57 20.02
CA GLU A 51 6.18 -3.56 20.88
C GLU A 51 4.95 -4.21 20.23
N ASN A 52 4.76 -4.01 18.91
CA ASN A 52 3.55 -4.40 18.18
C ASN A 52 3.75 -5.64 17.30
N LYS A 53 4.99 -6.08 17.09
CA LYS A 53 5.29 -7.21 16.20
C LYS A 53 4.55 -8.49 16.61
N GLU A 54 4.48 -8.80 17.91
CA GLU A 54 3.76 -9.99 18.38
C GLU A 54 2.26 -9.93 18.05
N SER A 55 1.64 -8.75 18.22
CA SER A 55 0.25 -8.52 17.83
C SER A 55 0.04 -8.69 16.32
N LEU A 56 0.98 -8.20 15.50
CA LEU A 56 0.92 -8.41 14.06
C LEU A 56 1.03 -9.90 13.69
N GLU A 57 1.91 -10.66 14.34
CA GLU A 57 2.02 -12.11 14.14
C GLU A 57 0.76 -12.86 14.58
N GLU A 58 0.14 -12.43 15.69
CA GLU A 58 -1.10 -13.02 16.19
C GLU A 58 -2.24 -12.90 15.19
N LYS A 59 -2.38 -11.77 14.49
CA LYS A 59 -3.39 -11.61 13.42
C LYS A 59 -3.33 -12.71 12.37
N PHE A 60 -2.13 -13.04 11.89
CA PHE A 60 -1.98 -14.11 10.90
C PHE A 60 -2.28 -15.50 11.48
N LYS A 61 -2.00 -15.72 12.78
CA LYS A 61 -2.34 -16.97 13.47
C LYS A 61 -3.85 -17.12 13.67
N GLU A 62 -4.57 -16.04 14.00
CA GLU A 62 -6.02 -16.04 14.24
C GLU A 62 -6.83 -16.49 13.02
N VAL A 63 -6.30 -16.27 11.81
CA VAL A 63 -6.94 -16.67 10.56
C VAL A 63 -6.40 -18.00 10.01
N ASP A 64 -5.68 -18.76 10.84
CA ASP A 64 -5.04 -20.03 10.48
C ASP A 64 -4.16 -19.92 9.21
N MET A 65 -3.48 -18.78 9.00
CA MET A 65 -2.59 -18.62 7.85
C MET A 65 -1.41 -19.59 7.98
N PRO A 66 -1.03 -20.32 6.92
CA PRO A 66 0.12 -21.24 6.95
C PRO A 66 1.39 -20.53 7.44
N SER A 67 2.18 -21.21 8.28
CA SER A 67 3.37 -20.62 8.94
C SER A 67 4.33 -19.96 7.95
N ASP A 68 4.60 -20.61 6.83
CA ASP A 68 5.52 -20.11 5.81
C ASP A 68 4.97 -18.84 5.14
N ASN A 69 3.65 -18.76 4.92
CA ASN A 69 3.00 -17.57 4.37
C ASN A 69 2.99 -16.42 5.39
N SER A 70 2.71 -16.71 6.67
CA SER A 70 2.75 -15.70 7.73
C SER A 70 4.15 -15.10 7.90
N LEU A 71 5.21 -15.94 7.87
CA LEU A 71 6.58 -15.47 7.94
C LEU A 71 6.96 -14.62 6.71
N ASP A 72 6.55 -15.05 5.52
CA ASP A 72 6.77 -14.29 4.29
C ASP A 72 6.02 -12.95 4.31
N ALA A 73 4.82 -12.91 4.91
CA ALA A 73 4.06 -11.67 5.12
C ALA A 73 4.82 -10.70 6.03
N ILE A 74 5.27 -11.15 7.21
CA ILE A 74 6.05 -10.33 8.14
C ILE A 74 7.33 -9.80 7.48
N ASN A 75 8.04 -10.64 6.72
CA ASN A 75 9.21 -10.19 5.97
C ASN A 75 8.86 -9.13 4.91
N ALA A 76 7.74 -9.29 4.20
CA ALA A 76 7.28 -8.29 3.22
C ALA A 76 6.95 -6.94 3.87
N PHE A 77 6.39 -6.94 5.09
CA PHE A 77 6.20 -5.73 5.90
C PHE A 77 7.53 -5.03 6.21
N VAL A 78 8.59 -5.77 6.57
CA VAL A 78 9.89 -5.16 6.85
C VAL A 78 10.57 -4.66 5.57
N GLU A 79 10.61 -5.47 4.52
CA GLU A 79 11.29 -5.16 3.26
C GLU A 79 10.65 -3.99 2.50
N ILE A 80 9.33 -3.76 2.65
CA ILE A 80 8.68 -2.61 2.01
C ILE A 80 9.17 -1.28 2.58
N LEU A 81 9.62 -1.23 3.84
CA LEU A 81 10.16 -0.02 4.45
C LEU A 81 11.43 0.46 3.74
N ASP A 82 12.32 -0.47 3.38
CA ASP A 82 13.52 -0.15 2.59
C ASP A 82 13.13 0.30 1.18
N SER A 83 12.13 -0.34 0.56
CA SER A 83 11.63 0.09 -0.74
C SER A 83 11.01 1.50 -0.70
N PHE A 84 10.29 1.85 0.36
CA PHE A 84 9.79 3.22 0.58
C PHE A 84 10.89 4.25 0.83
N LYS A 85 12.04 3.83 1.36
CA LYS A 85 13.19 4.71 1.59
C LYS A 85 14.00 4.94 0.31
N GLU A 86 14.14 3.91 -0.52
CA GLU A 86 15.15 3.89 -1.59
C GLU A 86 14.57 3.98 -3.01
N LYS A 87 13.34 3.50 -3.23
CA LYS A 87 12.80 3.27 -4.58
C LYS A 87 11.70 4.23 -4.97
N VAL A 88 11.22 5.06 -4.06
CA VAL A 88 10.17 6.05 -4.34
C VAL A 88 10.77 7.32 -4.95
N PRO A 89 10.09 7.97 -5.90
CA PRO A 89 10.61 9.15 -6.58
C PRO A 89 10.37 10.45 -5.81
N PHE A 90 9.76 10.41 -4.62
CA PHE A 90 9.31 11.62 -3.93
C PHE A 90 10.45 12.43 -3.33
N LYS A 91 10.32 13.76 -3.33
CA LYS A 91 11.29 14.63 -2.66
C LYS A 91 11.06 14.67 -1.15
N THR A 92 9.81 14.63 -0.74
CA THR A 92 9.39 14.55 0.66
C THR A 92 9.48 13.11 1.16
N SER A 93 9.85 12.95 2.43
CA SER A 93 9.95 11.63 3.04
C SER A 93 8.57 11.05 3.29
N LEU A 94 8.42 9.76 3.02
CA LEU A 94 7.24 8.99 3.44
C LEU A 94 7.22 8.72 4.96
N PHE A 95 8.33 8.90 5.65
CA PHE A 95 8.43 8.69 7.10
C PHE A 95 8.24 10.01 7.83
N ASP A 96 7.22 10.07 8.68
CA ASP A 96 6.83 11.28 9.38
C ASP A 96 6.66 10.97 10.87
N ASN A 97 7.56 11.53 11.68
CA ASN A 97 7.56 11.29 13.12
C ASN A 97 6.28 11.79 13.79
N SER A 98 5.66 12.86 13.27
CA SER A 98 4.40 13.37 13.83
C SER A 98 3.24 12.42 13.56
N VAL A 99 3.15 11.86 12.34
CA VAL A 99 2.14 10.83 12.03
C VAL A 99 2.42 9.59 12.88
N PHE A 100 3.67 9.14 12.91
CA PHE A 100 4.09 7.95 13.63
C PHE A 100 3.80 8.01 15.14
N ASP A 101 4.14 9.12 15.81
CA ASP A 101 3.91 9.26 17.25
C ASP A 101 2.42 9.29 17.59
N ASN A 102 1.58 9.82 16.70
CA ASN A 102 0.13 9.80 16.89
C ASN A 102 -0.49 8.39 16.79
N LEU A 103 0.19 7.42 16.19
CA LEU A 103 -0.30 6.03 16.08
C LEU A 103 -0.34 5.32 17.44
N LYS A 104 0.45 5.76 18.41
CA LYS A 104 0.46 5.20 19.78
C LYS A 104 -0.88 5.35 20.50
N TYR A 105 -1.72 6.27 20.04
CA TYR A 105 -3.06 6.53 20.59
C TYR A 105 -4.17 5.86 19.78
N GLN A 106 -3.83 5.15 18.69
CA GLN A 106 -4.78 4.45 17.85
C GLN A 106 -4.83 2.97 18.20
N ASP A 107 -5.98 2.36 17.91
CA ASP A 107 -6.17 0.93 18.05
C ASP A 107 -5.35 0.18 16.97
N THR A 108 -4.59 -0.83 17.41
CA THR A 108 -3.69 -1.59 16.53
C THR A 108 -4.47 -2.38 15.46
N ASP A 109 -5.67 -2.85 15.79
CA ASP A 109 -6.57 -3.52 14.84
C ASP A 109 -7.07 -2.55 13.78
N GLU A 110 -7.39 -1.32 14.16
CA GLU A 110 -7.82 -0.28 13.21
C GLU A 110 -6.67 0.16 12.28
N ILE A 111 -5.44 0.21 12.79
CA ILE A 111 -4.25 0.44 11.94
C ILE A 111 -4.09 -0.70 10.93
N PHE A 112 -4.21 -1.96 11.38
CA PHE A 112 -4.09 -3.11 10.49
C PHE A 112 -5.24 -3.18 9.45
N LYS A 113 -6.48 -2.94 9.86
CA LYS A 113 -7.64 -2.83 8.94
C LYS A 113 -7.42 -1.72 7.91
N SER A 114 -6.82 -0.60 8.32
CA SER A 114 -6.47 0.47 7.39
C SER A 114 -5.45 0.02 6.33
N LEU A 115 -4.50 -0.86 6.67
CA LEU A 115 -3.58 -1.43 5.69
C LEU A 115 -4.29 -2.32 4.66
N LEU A 116 -5.28 -3.12 5.09
CA LEU A 116 -6.09 -3.95 4.19
C LEU A 116 -6.80 -3.11 3.11
N LEU A 117 -7.16 -1.86 3.43
CA LEU A 117 -7.79 -0.94 2.48
C LEU A 117 -6.77 -0.16 1.62
N ARG A 118 -5.71 0.36 2.24
CA ARG A 118 -4.77 1.27 1.59
C ARG A 118 -3.80 0.57 0.65
N VAL A 119 -3.34 -0.64 0.98
CA VAL A 119 -2.40 -1.37 0.11
C VAL A 119 -3.02 -1.71 -1.27
N PRO A 120 -4.26 -2.24 -1.35
CA PRO A 120 -4.95 -2.38 -2.63
C PRO A 120 -5.18 -1.06 -3.37
N LEU A 121 -5.48 0.03 -2.65
CA LEU A 121 -5.63 1.35 -3.23
C LEU A 121 -4.33 1.85 -3.88
N ILE A 122 -3.19 1.74 -3.19
CA ILE A 122 -1.87 2.08 -3.75
C ILE A 122 -1.59 1.27 -5.02
N LYS A 123 -1.88 -0.04 -5.02
CA LYS A 123 -1.70 -0.88 -6.21
C LYS A 123 -2.55 -0.38 -7.38
N LYS A 124 -3.81 0.00 -7.12
CA LYS A 124 -4.70 0.58 -8.12
C LYS A 124 -4.11 1.88 -8.68
N MET A 125 -3.71 2.81 -7.82
CA MET A 125 -3.13 4.09 -8.21
C MET A 125 -1.83 3.92 -9.01
N LEU A 126 -0.95 3.00 -8.61
CA LEU A 126 0.26 2.64 -9.36
C LEU A 126 -0.07 2.06 -10.74
N SER A 127 -1.10 1.22 -10.83
CA SER A 127 -1.52 0.61 -12.09
C SER A 127 -2.11 1.64 -13.06
N GLU A 128 -2.95 2.53 -12.56
CA GLU A 128 -3.51 3.65 -13.32
C GLU A 128 -2.42 4.61 -13.78
N PHE A 129 -1.45 4.90 -12.91
CA PHE A 129 -0.31 5.73 -13.28
C PHE A 129 0.57 5.07 -14.34
N ASN A 130 0.84 3.77 -14.23
CA ASN A 130 1.60 3.04 -15.22
C ASN A 130 0.88 3.01 -16.58
N ALA A 131 -0.44 2.81 -16.60
CA ALA A 131 -1.25 2.88 -17.81
C ALA A 131 -1.17 4.29 -18.43
N PHE A 132 -1.34 5.34 -17.63
CA PHE A 132 -1.21 6.73 -18.08
C PHE A 132 0.17 7.00 -18.73
N LEU A 133 1.25 6.50 -18.14
CA LEU A 133 2.61 6.63 -18.71
C LEU A 133 2.75 5.88 -20.04
N ASN A 134 2.15 4.69 -20.17
CA ASN A 134 2.19 3.92 -21.41
C ASN A 134 1.39 4.58 -22.54
N ASP A 135 0.26 5.19 -22.22
CA ASP A 135 -0.57 5.93 -23.17
C ASP A 135 0.06 7.27 -23.58
N ASN A 136 1.02 7.78 -22.80
CA ASN A 136 1.70 9.06 -23.02
C ASN A 136 3.24 8.91 -23.04
N PRO A 137 3.81 8.19 -24.01
CA PRO A 137 5.25 7.92 -24.08
C PRO A 137 6.08 9.20 -24.31
N PRO A 138 7.41 9.19 -24.05
CA PRO A 138 8.26 10.39 -24.02
C PRO A 138 8.20 11.25 -25.28
N HIS A 139 8.12 10.63 -26.45
CA HIS A 139 8.07 11.33 -27.73
C HIS A 139 6.73 12.05 -27.97
N MET A 140 5.64 11.58 -27.35
CA MET A 140 4.32 12.21 -27.37
C MET A 140 4.19 13.35 -26.34
N LEU A 141 5.09 13.41 -25.35
CA LEU A 141 5.10 14.44 -24.30
C LEU A 141 5.71 15.77 -24.74
N THR A 142 6.17 15.90 -25.99
CA THR A 142 6.68 17.17 -26.56
C THR A 142 5.66 18.32 -26.48
N ASN A 143 4.36 18.01 -26.57
CA ASN A 143 3.23 18.93 -26.26
C ASN A 143 2.45 18.51 -25.00
N GLY A 144 2.86 17.43 -24.33
CA GLY A 144 2.14 16.78 -23.22
C GLY A 144 2.76 17.02 -21.83
N LYS A 145 3.84 17.81 -21.73
CA LYS A 145 4.50 18.12 -20.45
C LYS A 145 3.52 18.74 -19.43
N GLU A 146 2.60 19.58 -19.88
CA GLU A 146 1.56 20.18 -19.05
C GLU A 146 0.61 19.11 -18.51
N LYS A 147 0.07 18.23 -19.37
CA LYS A 147 -0.79 17.10 -18.96
C LYS A 147 -0.11 16.14 -17.99
N MET A 148 1.15 15.79 -18.24
CA MET A 148 1.94 14.96 -17.34
C MET A 148 2.11 15.64 -15.97
N THR A 149 2.32 16.95 -15.97
CA THR A 149 2.48 17.73 -14.74
C THR A 149 1.17 17.82 -13.96
N GLU A 150 0.07 18.12 -14.64
CA GLU A 150 -1.28 18.15 -14.08
C GLU A 150 -1.63 16.80 -13.45
N TYR A 151 -1.52 15.70 -14.22
CA TYR A 151 -1.80 14.36 -13.71
C TYR A 151 -0.92 14.01 -12.51
N TYR A 152 0.38 14.30 -12.57
CA TYR A 152 1.31 14.00 -11.49
C TYR A 152 0.96 14.77 -10.21
N LYS A 153 0.63 16.06 -10.32
CA LYS A 153 0.25 16.89 -9.17
C LYS A 153 -1.08 16.47 -8.56
N GLU A 154 -2.03 16.07 -9.39
CA GLU A 154 -3.36 15.67 -8.94
C GLU A 154 -3.35 14.28 -8.29
N ASN A 155 -2.64 13.32 -8.88
CA ASN A 155 -2.77 11.91 -8.53
C ASN A 155 -1.55 11.33 -7.79
N ILE A 156 -0.36 11.91 -7.97
CA ILE A 156 0.90 11.30 -7.52
C ILE A 156 1.50 12.03 -6.32
N SER A 157 1.75 13.34 -6.43
CA SER A 157 2.24 14.16 -5.32
C SER A 157 1.95 15.65 -5.54
N LYS A 158 1.13 16.22 -4.65
CA LYS A 158 0.83 17.67 -4.63
C LYS A 158 2.07 18.49 -4.21
N GLU A 159 2.86 17.94 -3.29
CA GLU A 159 3.97 18.64 -2.63
C GLU A 159 5.26 18.70 -3.48
N ASP A 160 5.45 17.75 -4.40
CA ASP A 160 6.69 17.67 -5.17
C ASP A 160 6.84 18.83 -6.16
N ALA A 161 7.73 19.78 -5.90
CA ALA A 161 7.90 21.00 -6.72
C ALA A 161 8.17 20.71 -8.21
N GLU A 162 8.82 19.59 -8.53
CA GLU A 162 9.16 19.21 -9.90
C GLU A 162 8.78 17.74 -10.16
N VAL A 163 8.12 17.51 -11.30
CA VAL A 163 7.80 16.18 -11.82
C VAL A 163 9.09 15.49 -12.24
N LYS A 164 9.25 14.22 -11.84
CA LYS A 164 10.43 13.44 -12.26
C LYS A 164 10.38 13.11 -13.75
N ASP A 165 11.54 12.79 -14.32
CA ASP A 165 11.59 12.37 -15.71
C ASP A 165 10.83 11.06 -15.94
N TYR A 166 10.33 10.88 -17.17
CA TYR A 166 9.50 9.74 -17.55
C TYR A 166 10.16 8.38 -17.23
N LYS A 167 11.46 8.24 -17.45
CA LYS A 167 12.17 6.97 -17.23
C LYS A 167 12.20 6.61 -15.75
N THR A 168 12.42 7.60 -14.88
CA THR A 168 12.32 7.42 -13.43
C THR A 168 10.92 7.00 -13.00
N LEU A 169 9.87 7.61 -13.55
CA LEU A 169 8.48 7.30 -13.20
C LEU A 169 8.06 5.91 -13.66
N VAL A 170 8.42 5.50 -14.89
CA VAL A 170 8.17 4.14 -15.40
C VAL A 170 8.94 3.11 -14.57
N LYS A 171 10.20 3.39 -14.22
CA LYS A 171 10.98 2.51 -13.35
C LYS A 171 10.31 2.34 -11.99
N PHE A 172 9.85 3.43 -11.38
CA PHE A 172 9.13 3.40 -10.11
C PHE A 172 7.88 2.50 -10.18
N CYS A 173 7.02 2.68 -11.19
CA CYS A 173 5.85 1.83 -11.38
C CYS A 173 6.23 0.35 -11.54
N ASN A 174 7.23 0.05 -12.39
CA ASN A 174 7.66 -1.33 -12.64
C ASN A 174 8.29 -1.98 -11.41
N ASP A 175 9.12 -1.27 -10.66
CA ASP A 175 9.76 -1.78 -9.46
C ASP A 175 8.75 -2.15 -8.38
N PHE A 176 7.67 -1.37 -8.23
CA PHE A 176 6.61 -1.65 -7.26
C PHE A 176 5.58 -2.67 -7.77
N LEU A 177 5.24 -2.66 -9.06
CA LEU A 177 4.25 -3.59 -9.65
C LEU A 177 4.87 -4.94 -10.05
N ASP A 178 6.19 -5.10 -10.00
CA ASP A 178 6.83 -6.40 -10.18
C ASP A 178 6.30 -7.40 -9.16
N SER A 179 5.91 -8.59 -9.63
CA SER A 179 5.29 -9.62 -8.77
C SER A 179 6.16 -10.11 -7.61
N LYS A 180 7.49 -9.91 -7.68
CA LYS A 180 8.44 -10.27 -6.63
C LYS A 180 8.81 -9.06 -5.75
N SER A 181 8.30 -7.87 -6.06
CA SER A 181 8.56 -6.68 -5.25
C SER A 181 8.03 -6.89 -3.83
N PRO A 182 8.67 -6.26 -2.81
CA PRO A 182 8.14 -6.27 -1.45
C PRO A 182 6.69 -5.76 -1.37
N PHE A 183 6.36 -4.76 -2.21
CA PHE A 183 5.01 -4.20 -2.26
C PHE A 183 3.98 -5.23 -2.77
N MET A 184 4.27 -5.94 -3.85
CA MET A 184 3.35 -6.94 -4.40
C MET A 184 3.24 -8.18 -3.52
N ARG A 185 4.32 -8.58 -2.84
CA ARG A 185 4.28 -9.61 -1.79
C ARG A 185 3.38 -9.19 -0.64
N LEU A 186 3.55 -7.97 -0.11
CA LEU A 186 2.69 -7.41 0.93
C LEU A 186 1.21 -7.40 0.49
N TYR A 187 0.92 -6.89 -0.71
CA TYR A 187 -0.42 -6.88 -1.29
C TYR A 187 -1.02 -8.29 -1.38
N LYS A 188 -0.24 -9.28 -1.84
CA LYS A 188 -0.71 -10.66 -1.95
C LYS A 188 -1.09 -11.23 -0.59
N HIS A 189 -0.24 -11.07 0.42
CA HIS A 189 -0.46 -11.62 1.76
C HIS A 189 -1.62 -10.95 2.49
N LEU A 190 -1.79 -9.63 2.34
CA LEU A 190 -2.95 -8.92 2.90
C LEU A 190 -4.27 -9.36 2.24
N ASN A 191 -4.27 -9.64 0.94
CA ASN A 191 -5.46 -10.21 0.29
C ASN A 191 -5.72 -11.66 0.73
N GLU A 192 -4.67 -12.47 0.90
CA GLU A 192 -4.81 -13.84 1.39
C GLU A 192 -5.40 -13.85 2.80
N TYR A 193 -4.93 -12.95 3.67
CA TYR A 193 -5.53 -12.70 4.98
C TYR A 193 -7.03 -12.38 4.86
N ASP A 194 -7.40 -11.41 4.03
CA ASP A 194 -8.81 -11.00 3.87
C ASP A 194 -9.70 -12.14 3.35
N GLU A 195 -9.18 -12.98 2.45
CA GLU A 195 -9.87 -14.17 1.97
C GLU A 195 -10.03 -15.26 3.05
N LEU A 196 -9.05 -15.42 3.95
CA LEU A 196 -9.15 -16.34 5.09
C LEU A 196 -10.19 -15.85 6.10
N VAL A 197 -10.21 -14.53 6.41
CA VAL A 197 -11.23 -13.92 7.28
C VAL A 197 -12.65 -14.16 6.76
N LYS A 198 -12.86 -14.04 5.43
CA LYS A 198 -14.18 -14.28 4.82
C LYS A 198 -14.63 -15.74 4.91
N LYS A 199 -13.68 -16.68 4.89
CA LYS A 199 -13.93 -18.13 4.94
C LYS A 199 -14.08 -18.65 6.38
N ALA A 200 -13.68 -17.89 7.38
CA ALA A 200 -13.75 -18.30 8.77
C ALA A 200 -15.22 -18.58 9.21
N PRO A 201 -15.49 -19.71 9.90
CA PRO A 201 -16.82 -20.01 10.42
C PRO A 201 -17.27 -18.94 11.41
N GLY A 202 -18.42 -18.31 11.16
CA GLY A 202 -18.99 -17.26 12.03
C GLY A 202 -19.03 -15.86 11.41
N ASN A 203 -18.49 -15.65 10.20
CA ASN A 203 -18.62 -14.39 9.48
C ASN A 203 -20.02 -14.31 8.80
N PRO A 204 -20.88 -13.30 9.09
CA PRO A 204 -22.26 -13.24 8.58
C PRO A 204 -22.38 -13.10 7.05
N SER A 205 -21.27 -12.86 6.34
CA SER A 205 -21.22 -12.78 4.88
C SER A 205 -20.96 -14.09 4.15
N SER A 206 -20.73 -15.21 4.85
CA SER A 206 -20.63 -16.52 4.20
C SER A 206 -22.03 -17.07 3.89
N PRO A 207 -22.39 -17.32 2.61
CA PRO A 207 -23.59 -18.08 2.31
C PRO A 207 -23.39 -19.48 2.89
N ALA A 208 -24.26 -19.86 3.82
CA ALA A 208 -24.23 -21.19 4.42
C ALA A 208 -24.18 -22.24 3.29
N PRO A 209 -23.27 -23.22 3.35
CA PRO A 209 -23.25 -24.29 2.37
C PRO A 209 -24.56 -25.08 2.53
N SER A 210 -25.45 -24.95 1.55
CA SER A 210 -26.66 -25.76 1.47
C SER A 210 -26.26 -27.23 1.41
N SER A 211 -26.46 -27.94 2.52
CA SER A 211 -26.32 -29.39 2.57
C SER A 211 -27.17 -30.04 1.48
N PRO A 212 -26.65 -31.00 0.70
CA PRO A 212 -27.48 -31.74 -0.24
C PRO A 212 -28.52 -32.54 0.56
N GLN A 213 -29.79 -32.21 0.39
CA GLN A 213 -30.88 -33.09 0.75
C GLN A 213 -30.72 -34.38 -0.07
N GLY A 214 -30.24 -35.44 0.58
CA GLY A 214 -30.30 -36.79 0.04
C GLY A 214 -31.77 -37.18 -0.16
N PRO A 215 -32.17 -37.72 -1.32
CA PRO A 215 -33.52 -38.20 -1.49
C PRO A 215 -33.71 -39.47 -0.65
N ALA A 216 -34.79 -39.47 0.13
CA ALA A 216 -35.24 -40.59 0.92
C ALA A 216 -35.74 -41.75 0.04
N GLY A 217 -35.34 -42.97 0.43
CA GLY A 217 -36.22 -44.14 0.40
C GLY A 217 -36.12 -45.06 -0.81
N THR A 218 -35.47 -46.22 -0.63
CA THR A 218 -36.11 -47.52 -0.87
C THR A 218 -35.33 -48.68 -0.22
N GLN A 219 -36.05 -49.37 0.67
CA GLN A 219 -35.96 -50.77 1.12
C GLN A 219 -34.63 -51.57 1.05
N GLN A 220 -34.08 -51.76 2.25
CA GLN A 220 -33.62 -53.02 2.86
C GLN A 220 -33.79 -54.32 2.05
N SER A 221 -32.67 -55.02 1.86
CA SER A 221 -32.55 -56.48 2.03
C SER A 221 -31.11 -56.81 2.40
N GLN A 222 -30.94 -57.41 3.59
CA GLN A 222 -29.70 -58.07 4.00
C GLN A 222 -29.60 -59.40 3.26
N ASP A 223 -28.43 -59.72 2.71
CA ASP A 223 -27.87 -61.05 2.94
C ASP A 223 -26.33 -61.05 2.84
N SER A 224 -25.74 -62.00 3.54
CA SER A 224 -24.32 -62.10 3.91
C SER A 224 -23.45 -62.78 2.85
N ALA A 225 -22.13 -62.51 2.93
CA ALA A 225 -21.00 -63.44 2.75
C ALA A 225 -19.87 -62.92 1.83
N ALA A 226 -18.69 -62.71 2.41
CA ALA A 226 -17.39 -62.91 1.76
C ALA A 226 -16.94 -64.37 2.01
N PRO A 227 -15.79 -64.89 1.51
CA PRO A 227 -14.75 -64.30 0.65
C PRO A 227 -14.29 -65.23 -0.51
N GLY A 228 -13.44 -64.72 -1.43
CA GLY A 228 -12.81 -65.57 -2.45
C GLY A 228 -11.70 -64.85 -3.21
N ALA A 229 -10.48 -65.35 -3.06
CA ALA A 229 -9.23 -64.85 -3.65
C ALA A 229 -9.14 -65.04 -5.16
N SER A 230 -8.29 -64.25 -5.83
CA SER A 230 -7.08 -64.71 -6.58
C SER A 230 -6.52 -63.61 -7.48
N GLU A 231 -5.30 -63.17 -7.19
CA GLU A 231 -4.28 -62.73 -8.17
C GLU A 231 -3.90 -63.93 -9.09
N PRO A 232 -3.26 -63.77 -10.28
CA PRO A 232 -1.94 -63.13 -10.37
C PRO A 232 -1.52 -62.46 -11.71
N THR A 233 -0.33 -61.84 -11.62
CA THR A 233 0.77 -61.75 -12.62
C THR A 233 0.85 -60.62 -13.67
N SER A 234 1.82 -59.73 -13.41
CA SER A 234 2.65 -58.96 -14.35
C SER A 234 3.54 -59.87 -15.23
N PRO A 235 4.20 -59.43 -16.33
CA PRO A 235 5.34 -58.47 -16.32
C PRO A 235 5.26 -57.45 -17.50
N GLY A 236 5.95 -56.32 -17.59
CA GLY A 236 7.33 -55.95 -17.26
C GLY A 236 7.93 -55.28 -18.51
N GLY A 237 8.56 -54.10 -18.38
CA GLY A 237 9.20 -53.43 -19.52
C GLY A 237 9.74 -52.03 -19.24
N GLN A 238 10.99 -51.96 -18.77
CA GLN A 238 11.89 -50.81 -18.91
C GLN A 238 12.71 -51.01 -20.21
N PRO A 239 13.21 -49.94 -20.86
CA PRO A 239 14.67 -49.73 -20.82
C PRO A 239 15.15 -48.24 -20.89
N THR A 240 16.12 -47.94 -20.01
CA THR A 240 17.36 -47.13 -20.15
C THR A 240 17.41 -45.74 -20.83
N ALA A 241 17.99 -44.79 -20.08
CA ALA A 241 18.77 -43.65 -20.58
C ALA A 241 20.14 -44.11 -21.14
N PRO A 242 20.79 -43.29 -21.99
CA PRO A 242 22.16 -42.87 -21.64
C PRO A 242 22.59 -41.45 -22.05
N ALA A 243 23.53 -40.94 -21.24
CA ALA A 243 24.71 -40.11 -21.55
C ALA A 243 24.60 -38.59 -21.80
N ALA A 244 25.23 -37.85 -20.88
CA ALA A 244 25.93 -36.58 -21.13
C ALA A 244 27.33 -36.82 -21.72
N PRO A 245 27.94 -35.79 -22.33
CA PRO A 245 29.36 -35.52 -22.11
C PRO A 245 29.62 -34.11 -21.57
N GLN A 246 30.83 -33.99 -21.02
CA GLN A 246 31.37 -33.01 -20.08
C GLN A 246 32.10 -31.84 -20.80
N PRO A 247 32.97 -31.01 -20.16
CA PRO A 247 32.98 -29.55 -20.26
C PRO A 247 34.13 -29.00 -21.14
N GLY A 248 34.03 -27.72 -21.51
CA GLY A 248 35.13 -26.95 -22.11
C GLY A 248 35.31 -25.62 -21.39
N ALA A 249 36.52 -25.41 -20.85
CA ALA A 249 37.10 -24.13 -20.42
C ALA A 249 38.50 -24.03 -21.09
N PRO A 250 39.29 -22.95 -20.96
CA PRO A 250 39.05 -21.53 -20.66
C PRO A 250 39.76 -20.60 -21.70
N GLU A 251 40.05 -19.35 -21.31
CA GLU A 251 40.94 -18.33 -21.94
C GLU A 251 40.22 -17.32 -22.88
N THR A 252 40.40 -16.00 -22.81
CA THR A 252 41.58 -15.18 -22.46
C THR A 252 41.20 -13.72 -22.06
N ALA A 253 41.95 -13.19 -21.08
CA ALA A 253 42.54 -11.84 -20.98
C ALA A 253 41.71 -10.52 -21.07
N SER A 254 41.83 -9.72 -19.99
CA SER A 254 41.72 -8.25 -19.96
C SER A 254 42.73 -7.54 -20.89
N PRO A 255 42.52 -6.24 -21.19
CA PRO A 255 43.31 -5.20 -20.49
C PRO A 255 42.45 -3.96 -20.12
N LYS A 256 42.53 -3.47 -18.88
CA LYS A 256 43.48 -2.47 -18.33
C LYS A 256 43.11 -1.01 -18.67
N GLU A 257 42.68 -0.32 -17.62
CA GLU A 257 42.54 1.13 -17.43
C GLU A 257 43.86 1.88 -17.73
N PRO A 258 43.78 3.20 -18.03
CA PRO A 258 44.52 4.12 -17.16
C PRO A 258 43.78 5.45 -16.85
N ALA A 259 43.90 5.89 -15.61
CA ALA A 259 43.75 7.28 -15.15
C ALA A 259 45.16 7.90 -14.91
N PRO A 260 45.30 9.12 -14.36
CA PRO A 260 44.83 10.44 -14.79
C PRO A 260 46.01 11.41 -15.05
N SER A 261 45.78 12.59 -15.64
CA SER A 261 46.80 13.65 -15.79
C SER A 261 46.36 14.97 -15.16
N THR A 262 47.35 15.60 -14.51
CA THR A 262 47.36 16.71 -13.54
C THR A 262 47.35 18.14 -14.13
N ILE A 263 47.08 19.08 -13.22
CA ILE A 263 46.93 20.56 -13.25
C ILE A 263 48.24 21.33 -13.64
N PRO A 264 48.23 22.65 -13.95
CA PRO A 264 48.57 23.72 -12.95
C PRO A 264 47.73 25.04 -13.09
N GLU A 265 47.18 25.64 -12.02
CA GLU A 265 47.66 26.74 -11.12
C GLU A 265 47.13 28.18 -11.42
N GLN A 266 46.30 28.70 -10.49
CA GLN A 266 46.29 30.02 -9.76
C GLN A 266 46.51 31.41 -10.47
N PRO A 267 46.26 32.60 -9.84
CA PRO A 267 46.02 32.92 -8.41
C PRO A 267 44.97 34.01 -8.03
N ALA A 268 44.78 34.13 -6.69
CA ALA A 268 44.63 35.34 -5.86
C ALA A 268 43.27 36.06 -5.68
N GLY A 269 42.92 36.30 -4.40
CA GLY A 269 41.93 37.30 -3.99
C GLY A 269 41.46 37.20 -2.53
N ASN A 270 42.29 37.63 -1.59
CA ASN A 270 41.93 37.84 -0.17
C ASN A 270 41.24 39.21 0.02
N PHE A 271 40.09 39.27 0.68
CA PHE A 271 39.55 40.52 1.25
C PHE A 271 38.92 40.27 2.62
N ASN A 272 39.62 40.74 3.65
CA ASN A 272 39.09 41.04 4.98
C ASN A 272 38.28 42.36 4.94
N GLY A 273 37.13 42.42 5.60
CA GLY A 273 36.55 43.69 6.10
C GLY A 273 35.01 43.73 6.17
N PRO A 274 34.42 44.42 7.17
CA PRO A 274 33.15 44.02 7.80
C PRO A 274 31.92 44.75 7.24
N SER A 275 30.76 44.10 7.18
CA SER A 275 29.51 44.84 6.93
C SER A 275 28.25 44.13 7.44
N LYS A 276 27.70 44.73 8.51
CA LYS A 276 26.28 45.01 8.78
C LYS A 276 25.24 43.89 8.61
N SER A 277 24.60 43.60 9.75
CA SER A 277 23.21 43.14 9.85
C SER A 277 22.30 43.91 8.89
N ALA A 278 21.67 43.21 7.96
CA ALA A 278 20.63 43.75 7.10
C ALA A 278 19.35 42.95 7.31
N SER A 279 18.37 43.64 7.90
CA SER A 279 16.98 43.23 8.04
C SER A 279 16.40 42.85 6.67
N PHE A 280 15.77 41.68 6.60
CA PHE A 280 14.88 41.34 5.49
C PHE A 280 13.49 41.91 5.78
N THR A 281 13.07 42.86 4.95
CA THR A 281 11.67 43.24 4.79
C THR A 281 11.11 42.53 3.57
N PHE A 282 10.20 41.59 3.77
CA PHE A 282 9.31 41.06 2.74
C PHE A 282 7.87 41.34 3.20
N GLY A 283 7.17 42.22 2.47
CA GLY A 283 5.70 42.32 2.52
C GLY A 283 5.06 42.68 3.87
N GLY A 284 5.31 43.89 4.39
CA GLY A 284 4.29 44.70 5.08
C GLY A 284 3.44 44.12 6.22
N LEU A 285 3.79 42.98 6.83
CA LEU A 285 3.09 42.41 7.97
C LEU A 285 4.02 42.34 9.18
N THR A 286 3.90 43.32 10.06
CA THR A 286 4.54 43.27 11.38
C THR A 286 3.90 42.16 12.21
N VAL A 287 4.73 41.21 12.64
CA VAL A 287 4.43 40.19 13.67
C VAL A 287 4.22 40.89 15.02
N ALA A 288 3.03 41.48 15.23
CA ALA A 288 2.70 42.11 16.51
C ALA A 288 1.19 42.17 16.85
N THR A 289 0.31 41.47 16.13
CA THR A 289 -1.15 41.61 16.37
C THR A 289 -1.95 40.31 16.45
N LEU A 290 -1.31 39.20 16.83
CA LEU A 290 -1.96 37.88 16.97
C LEU A 290 -2.11 37.39 18.42
N CYS A 291 -2.11 38.31 19.40
CA CYS A 291 -2.32 37.97 20.81
C CYS A 291 -3.62 38.54 21.42
N TYR A 292 -4.62 38.94 20.61
CA TYR A 292 -5.82 39.61 21.13
C TYR A 292 -7.17 39.04 20.65
N PHE A 293 -7.25 37.73 20.39
CA PHE A 293 -8.53 37.06 20.09
C PHE A 293 -8.76 35.74 20.84
N VAL A 294 -8.12 35.55 22.00
CA VAL A 294 -8.37 34.38 22.89
C VAL A 294 -8.84 34.83 24.28
N LEU A 295 -9.67 35.87 24.36
CA LEU A 295 -10.29 36.33 25.62
C LEU A 295 -11.74 36.81 25.44
N SER A 296 -12.53 36.17 24.57
CA SER A 296 -13.98 36.44 24.48
C SER A 296 -14.76 35.17 24.14
N ALA A 297 -14.62 34.16 25.00
CA ALA A 297 -15.59 33.08 25.15
C ALA A 297 -15.34 32.41 26.52
N PHE A 298 -15.64 33.16 27.58
CA PHE A 298 -16.05 32.64 28.89
C PHE A 298 -17.38 33.28 29.22
#